data_AF-A0A7C5F0Y5-F1
#
_entry.id   AF-A0A7C5F0Y5-F1
#
_cell.length_a   1.000
_cell.length_b   1.000
_cell.length_c   1.000
_cell.angle_alpha   90.00
_cell.angle_beta   90.00
_cell.angle_gamma   90.00
#
_symmetry.space_group_name_H-M   'P 1'
#
loop_
_entity.id
_entity.type
_entity.pdbx_description
1 polymer ?
#
loop_
_entity_poly.entity_id
_entity_poly.type
_entity_poly.pdbx_seq_one_letter_code
_entity_poly.pdbx_strand_id
1 'polypeptide(L)'
;MALYPRGKGGPCRRTGYGAAALVLSLGVTCAWTLWGVSELFHEGWYGPWVPRLLYLLPAALWIAWSCLGLAWPRTGGWMLVAIGVASALAWNLLSLARGRWTAIGALATFPVSGIGIPVGVLLLLHAKGQPQRKMRAGRPAFALAVGVPLLLGMALAVEPLVRIAGRVDDGDRGMRLISGNGVLLLWAAQGPGWETTTRGPTWFEARFACEHLDAEGRALSEHPLAIWRLPTAEEAVRSLVRHGAHAGCTWAGRAGRASCRVRPDKETPLWDPTAPVVYYWTATEADASSAFYVTYSGGVYAAEKHSGLGSRGYRCVREP
;
A
#
# COMPACT_ATOMS: atom_id res chain seq x y z
N MET A 1 0.20 25.61 -61.80
CA MET A 1 -0.60 24.42 -61.41
C MET A 1 0.16 23.69 -60.31
N ALA A 2 -0.06 24.07 -59.04
CA ALA A 2 0.58 23.44 -57.88
C ALA A 2 -0.52 23.06 -56.89
N LEU A 3 -0.93 21.80 -56.97
CA LEU A 3 -1.92 21.18 -56.08
C LEU A 3 -1.23 20.86 -54.75
N TYR A 4 -1.42 21.72 -53.75
CA TYR A 4 -1.16 21.36 -52.36
C TYR A 4 -2.31 20.47 -51.87
N PRO A 5 -2.07 19.23 -51.42
CA PRO A 5 -3.13 18.43 -50.83
C PRO A 5 -3.47 19.00 -49.45
N ARG A 6 -4.62 19.65 -49.34
CA ARG A 6 -5.28 19.90 -48.05
C ARG A 6 -5.56 18.56 -47.39
N GLY A 7 -4.68 18.13 -46.50
CA GLY A 7 -4.89 16.96 -45.66
C GLY A 7 -6.13 17.14 -44.79
N LYS A 8 -7.24 16.51 -45.21
CA LYS A 8 -8.54 16.46 -44.52
C LYS A 8 -8.51 15.58 -43.25
N GLY A 9 -7.55 15.82 -42.37
CA GLY A 9 -7.65 15.36 -40.98
C GLY A 9 -8.46 16.39 -40.20
N GLY A 10 -9.78 16.24 -40.16
CA GLY A 10 -10.70 17.22 -39.59
C GLY A 10 -10.32 17.64 -38.15
N PRO A 11 -10.48 18.93 -37.77
CA PRO A 11 -10.12 19.47 -36.45
C PRO A 11 -10.70 18.65 -35.28
N CYS A 12 -11.91 18.12 -35.44
CA CYS A 12 -12.65 17.39 -34.43
C CYS A 12 -11.94 16.09 -33.95
N ARG A 13 -11.34 15.30 -34.86
CA ARG A 13 -10.65 14.04 -34.49
C ARG A 13 -9.37 14.29 -33.69
N ARG A 14 -8.66 15.38 -33.96
CA ARG A 14 -7.39 15.70 -33.25
C ARG A 14 -7.65 16.18 -31.83
N THR A 15 -8.71 16.96 -31.62
CA THR A 15 -9.16 17.34 -30.27
C THR A 15 -9.55 16.11 -29.44
N GLY A 16 -10.13 15.09 -30.07
CA GLY A 16 -10.48 13.81 -29.43
C GLY A 16 -9.27 13.09 -28.80
N TYR A 17 -8.14 12.98 -29.51
CA TYR A 17 -6.94 12.32 -28.96
C TYR A 17 -6.34 13.07 -27.75
N GLY A 18 -6.33 14.40 -27.79
CA GLY A 18 -5.83 15.22 -26.68
C GLY A 18 -6.73 15.11 -25.44
N ALA A 19 -8.05 15.13 -25.64
CA ALA A 19 -9.01 14.93 -24.56
C ALA A 19 -8.91 13.51 -23.96
N ALA A 20 -8.79 12.48 -24.81
CA ALA A 20 -8.62 11.10 -24.37
C ALA A 20 -7.31 10.91 -23.59
N ALA A 21 -6.20 11.51 -24.05
CA ALA A 21 -4.93 11.49 -23.33
C ALA A 21 -5.07 12.16 -21.95
N LEU A 22 -5.72 13.32 -21.87
CA LEU A 22 -5.96 14.01 -20.60
C LEU A 22 -6.80 13.17 -19.62
N VAL A 23 -7.92 12.60 -20.09
CA VAL A 23 -8.80 11.77 -19.25
C VAL A 23 -8.05 10.53 -18.74
N LEU A 24 -7.30 9.85 -19.61
CA LEU A 24 -6.53 8.68 -19.21
C LEU A 24 -5.42 9.04 -18.22
N SER A 25 -4.68 10.12 -18.49
CA SER A 25 -3.62 10.59 -17.59
C SER A 25 -4.19 11.01 -16.22
N LEU A 26 -5.36 11.66 -16.21
CA LEU A 26 -6.05 12.03 -14.99
C LEU A 26 -6.48 10.79 -14.18
N GLY A 27 -7.06 9.79 -14.84
CA GLY A 27 -7.45 8.53 -14.20
C GLY A 27 -6.25 7.82 -13.56
N VAL A 28 -5.14 7.72 -14.28
CA VAL A 28 -3.89 7.12 -13.78
C VAL A 28 -3.34 7.91 -12.59
N THR A 29 -3.31 9.24 -12.68
CA THR A 29 -2.81 10.10 -11.60
C THR A 29 -3.69 10.00 -10.36
N CYS A 30 -5.01 9.93 -10.51
CA CYS A 30 -5.95 9.73 -9.41
C CYS A 30 -5.77 8.35 -8.76
N ALA A 31 -5.55 7.29 -9.55
CA ALA A 31 -5.27 5.96 -9.03
C ALA A 31 -3.98 5.92 -8.20
N TRP A 32 -2.90 6.55 -8.68
CA TRP A 32 -1.66 6.69 -7.92
C TRP A 32 -1.81 7.57 -6.68
N THR A 33 -2.65 8.60 -6.73
CA THR A 33 -2.93 9.43 -5.57
C THR A 33 -3.70 8.63 -4.51
N LEU A 34 -4.70 7.85 -4.93
CA LEU A 34 -5.46 6.99 -4.02
C LEU A 34 -4.55 5.95 -3.36
N TRP A 35 -3.72 5.26 -4.15
CA TRP A 35 -2.75 4.31 -3.61
C TRP A 35 -1.75 5.00 -2.67
N GLY A 36 -1.10 6.07 -3.12
CA GLY A 36 -0.05 6.75 -2.37
C GLY A 36 -0.54 7.34 -1.04
N VAL A 37 -1.72 7.97 -1.03
CA VAL A 37 -2.33 8.48 0.21
C VAL A 37 -2.77 7.34 1.13
N SER A 38 -3.33 6.25 0.59
CA SER A 38 -3.70 5.08 1.38
C SER A 38 -2.47 4.47 2.07
N GLU A 39 -1.39 4.22 1.32
CA GLU A 39 -0.16 3.63 1.86
C GLU A 39 0.56 4.57 2.83
N LEU A 40 0.56 5.88 2.56
CA LEU A 40 1.10 6.90 3.46
C LEU A 40 0.51 6.78 4.88
N PHE A 41 -0.80 6.54 4.97
CA PHE A 41 -1.48 6.41 6.27
C PHE A 41 -1.59 4.98 6.78
N HIS A 42 -1.47 3.98 5.90
CA HIS A 42 -1.53 2.58 6.29
C HIS A 42 -0.20 2.10 6.84
N GLU A 43 0.87 2.25 6.06
CA GLU A 43 2.23 1.81 6.39
C GLU A 43 3.10 3.00 6.76
N GLY A 44 3.07 4.10 6.00
CA GLY A 44 4.03 5.20 6.15
C GLY A 44 3.87 6.08 7.38
N TRP A 45 2.84 5.91 8.21
CA TRP A 45 2.54 6.91 9.26
C TRP A 45 3.56 6.91 10.41
N TYR A 46 4.39 5.89 10.58
CA TYR A 46 5.43 5.88 11.61
C TYR A 46 6.70 6.63 11.16
N GLY A 47 7.59 6.98 12.09
CA GLY A 47 8.96 7.45 11.79
C GLY A 47 9.12 8.86 11.16
N PRO A 48 10.26 9.16 10.52
CA PRO A 48 10.53 10.47 9.92
C PRO A 48 9.66 10.79 8.70
N TRP A 49 9.41 12.07 8.41
CA TRP A 49 8.55 12.52 7.31
C TRP A 49 9.02 12.12 5.90
N VAL A 50 10.34 12.05 5.67
CA VAL A 50 10.90 11.85 4.32
C VAL A 50 10.53 10.47 3.73
N PRO A 51 10.72 9.34 4.43
CA PRO A 51 10.22 8.04 3.96
C PRO A 51 8.71 8.03 3.65
N ARG A 52 7.91 8.77 4.43
CA ARG A 52 6.46 8.84 4.22
C ARG A 52 6.10 9.47 2.88
N LEU A 53 6.79 10.56 2.52
CA LEU A 53 6.53 11.26 1.26
C LEU A 53 6.85 10.44 0.01
N LEU A 54 7.67 9.38 0.13
CA LEU A 54 7.96 8.46 -0.98
C LEU A 54 6.71 7.72 -1.48
N TYR A 55 5.71 7.51 -0.63
CA TYR A 55 4.42 6.92 -1.06
C TYR A 55 3.66 7.84 -2.03
N LEU A 56 3.89 9.16 -1.98
CA LEU A 56 3.27 10.13 -2.89
C LEU A 56 4.07 10.33 -4.18
N LEU A 57 5.30 9.81 -4.26
CA LEU A 57 6.19 10.00 -5.40
C LEU A 57 5.57 9.54 -6.74
N PRO A 58 4.91 8.37 -6.84
CA PRO A 58 4.29 7.95 -8.10
C PRO A 58 3.25 8.95 -8.61
N ALA A 59 2.39 9.46 -7.72
CA ALA A 59 1.38 10.46 -8.06
C ALA A 59 2.03 11.77 -8.53
N ALA A 60 3.04 12.26 -7.80
CA ALA A 60 3.76 13.49 -8.13
C ALA A 60 4.46 13.40 -9.50
N LEU A 61 5.12 12.27 -9.80
CA LEU A 61 5.76 12.03 -11.10
C LEU A 61 4.73 12.02 -12.23
N TRP A 62 3.58 11.38 -12.03
CA TRP A 62 2.50 11.36 -13.01
C TRP A 62 1.87 12.74 -13.25
N ILE A 63 1.72 13.57 -12.21
CA ILE A 63 1.31 14.97 -12.37
C ILE A 63 2.33 15.72 -13.24
N ALA A 64 3.62 15.58 -12.93
CA ALA A 64 4.69 16.25 -13.67
C ALA A 64 4.73 15.82 -15.14
N TRP A 65 4.65 14.52 -15.41
CA TRP A 65 4.63 13.99 -16.78
C TRP A 65 3.36 14.36 -17.54
N SER A 66 2.20 14.40 -16.87
CA SER A 66 0.95 14.91 -17.45
C SER A 66 1.11 16.36 -17.88
N CYS A 67 1.68 17.20 -17.01
CA CYS A 67 1.95 18.61 -17.33
C CYS A 67 2.95 18.75 -18.49
N LEU A 68 3.99 17.92 -18.52
CA LEU A 68 4.96 17.90 -19.62
C LEU A 68 4.30 17.49 -20.94
N GLY A 69 3.44 16.47 -20.92
CA GLY A 69 2.66 16.01 -22.06
C GLY A 69 1.68 17.07 -22.57
N LEU A 70 1.06 17.84 -21.68
CA LEU A 70 0.18 18.95 -22.05
C LEU A 70 0.96 20.15 -22.62
N ALA A 71 2.14 20.46 -22.06
CA ALA A 71 2.97 21.56 -22.53
C ALA A 71 3.66 21.24 -23.87
N TRP A 72 4.15 20.01 -24.01
CA TRP A 72 4.93 19.52 -25.14
C TRP A 72 4.49 18.10 -25.54
N PRO A 73 3.35 17.95 -26.25
CA PRO A 73 2.77 16.65 -26.58
C PRO A 73 3.72 15.66 -27.28
N ARG A 74 4.62 16.15 -28.15
CA ARG A 74 5.61 15.26 -28.79
C ARG A 74 6.63 14.73 -27.80
N THR A 75 7.26 15.63 -27.05
CA THR A 75 8.32 15.28 -26.11
C THR A 75 7.75 14.44 -24.96
N GLY A 76 6.67 14.90 -24.34
CA GLY A 76 5.98 14.15 -23.29
C GLY A 76 5.40 12.83 -23.79
N GLY A 77 4.89 12.78 -25.03
CA GLY A 77 4.39 11.55 -25.65
C GLY A 77 5.49 10.50 -25.81
N TRP A 78 6.64 10.84 -26.40
CA TRP A 78 7.77 9.93 -26.52
C TRP A 78 8.33 9.50 -25.16
N MET A 79 8.44 10.44 -24.22
CA MET A 79 8.91 10.14 -22.86
C MET A 79 8.00 9.13 -22.16
N LEU A 80 6.68 9.32 -22.20
CA LEU A 80 5.72 8.40 -21.59
C LEU A 80 5.72 7.01 -22.24
N VAL A 81 5.88 6.94 -23.56
CA VAL A 81 6.08 5.65 -24.26
C VAL A 81 7.36 4.98 -23.78
N ALA A 82 8.49 5.70 -23.74
CA ALA A 82 9.77 5.14 -23.32
C ALA A 82 9.73 4.64 -21.87
N ILE A 83 9.19 5.44 -20.94
CA ILE A 83 9.05 5.07 -19.52
C ILE A 83 8.12 3.87 -19.37
N GLY A 84 6.98 3.85 -20.08
CA GLY A 84 6.03 2.75 -20.01
C GLY A 84 6.60 1.44 -20.56
N VAL A 85 7.33 1.49 -21.68
CA VAL A 85 8.03 0.31 -22.23
C VAL A 85 9.11 -0.18 -21.27
N ALA A 86 9.97 0.73 -20.77
CA ALA A 86 11.05 0.37 -19.86
C ALA A 86 10.52 -0.27 -18.56
N SER A 87 9.47 0.32 -17.97
CA SER A 87 8.87 -0.18 -16.73
C SER A 87 8.18 -1.53 -16.93
N ALA A 88 7.43 -1.70 -18.02
CA ALA A 88 6.80 -2.98 -18.34
C ALA A 88 7.84 -4.09 -18.59
N LEU A 89 8.92 -3.79 -19.32
CA LEU A 89 10.01 -4.73 -19.55
C LEU A 89 10.72 -5.08 -18.24
N ALA A 90 11.10 -4.10 -17.43
CA ALA A 90 11.77 -4.32 -16.15
C ALA A 90 10.95 -5.24 -15.22
N TRP A 91 9.64 -5.02 -15.10
CA TRP A 91 8.78 -5.84 -14.25
C TRP A 91 8.65 -7.28 -14.76
N ASN A 92 8.48 -7.44 -16.08
CA ASN A 92 8.39 -8.77 -16.69
C ASN A 92 9.70 -9.55 -16.59
N LEU A 93 10.84 -8.90 -16.84
CA LEU A 93 12.17 -9.50 -16.72
C LEU A 93 12.47 -9.91 -15.27
N LEU A 94 12.12 -9.07 -14.30
CA LEU A 94 12.28 -9.41 -12.88
C LEU A 94 11.38 -10.58 -12.46
N SER A 95 10.15 -10.63 -12.96
CA SER A 95 9.23 -11.73 -12.70
C SER A 95 9.74 -13.04 -13.32
N LEU A 96 10.31 -12.97 -14.51
CA LEU A 96 10.92 -14.11 -15.20
C LEU A 96 12.15 -14.62 -14.45
N ALA A 97 13.05 -13.71 -14.03
CA ALA A 97 14.24 -14.05 -13.25
C ALA A 97 13.89 -14.70 -11.89
N ARG A 98 12.72 -14.39 -11.33
CA ARG A 98 12.21 -15.00 -10.08
C ARG A 98 11.40 -16.28 -10.30
N GLY A 99 11.25 -16.76 -11.54
CA GLY A 99 10.41 -17.91 -11.86
C GLY A 99 8.92 -17.70 -11.62
N ARG A 100 8.47 -16.43 -11.53
CA ARG A 100 7.08 -16.03 -11.22
C ARG A 100 6.35 -15.47 -12.44
N TRP A 101 6.94 -15.52 -13.62
CA TRP A 101 6.35 -14.95 -14.81
C TRP A 101 5.13 -15.76 -15.26
N THR A 102 4.02 -15.06 -15.47
CA THR A 102 2.81 -15.61 -16.09
C THR A 102 2.24 -14.57 -17.03
N ALA A 103 1.57 -15.01 -18.10
CA ALA A 103 0.89 -14.09 -19.01
C ALA A 103 -0.17 -13.26 -18.27
N ILE A 104 -0.94 -13.89 -17.39
CA ILE A 104 -1.95 -13.20 -16.57
C ILE A 104 -1.29 -12.17 -15.65
N GLY A 105 -0.17 -12.49 -15.00
CA GLY A 105 0.58 -11.55 -14.17
C GLY A 105 1.15 -10.37 -14.96
N ALA A 106 1.63 -10.61 -16.18
CA ALA A 106 2.09 -9.56 -17.09
C ALA A 106 0.95 -8.60 -17.47
N LEU A 107 -0.22 -9.13 -17.83
CA LEU A 107 -1.42 -8.31 -18.10
C LEU A 107 -1.91 -7.57 -16.85
N ALA A 108 -1.92 -8.22 -15.68
CA ALA A 108 -2.36 -7.62 -14.43
C ALA A 108 -1.47 -6.46 -13.96
N THR A 109 -0.18 -6.50 -14.31
CA THR A 109 0.80 -5.47 -13.94
C THR A 109 0.95 -4.37 -15.00
N PHE A 110 0.36 -4.55 -16.19
CA PHE A 110 0.38 -3.56 -17.27
C PHE A 110 -0.27 -2.21 -16.90
N PRO A 111 -1.43 -2.15 -16.21
CA PRO A 111 -2.01 -0.87 -15.79
C PRO A 111 -1.08 -0.03 -14.90
N VAL A 112 -0.16 -0.68 -14.19
CA VAL A 112 0.81 -0.04 -13.30
C VAL A 112 2.09 0.32 -14.06
N SER A 113 2.57 -0.57 -14.92
CA SER A 113 3.89 -0.47 -15.55
C SER A 113 3.86 0.09 -16.99
N GLY A 114 2.85 -0.24 -17.78
CA GLY A 114 2.77 0.05 -19.21
C GLY A 114 1.78 1.15 -19.60
N ILE A 115 1.00 1.69 -18.67
CA ILE A 115 -0.09 2.66 -18.96
C ILE A 115 0.41 3.99 -19.57
N GLY A 116 1.70 4.30 -19.43
CA GLY A 116 2.36 5.41 -20.14
C GLY A 116 2.34 5.25 -21.66
N ILE A 117 2.33 4.02 -22.18
CA ILE A 117 2.32 3.74 -23.62
C ILE A 117 1.05 4.28 -24.30
N PRO A 118 -0.18 3.89 -23.91
CA PRO A 118 -1.38 4.42 -24.54
C PRO A 118 -1.53 5.94 -24.35
N VAL A 119 -1.18 6.49 -23.19
CA VAL A 119 -1.20 7.95 -22.96
C VAL A 119 -0.24 8.65 -23.93
N GLY A 120 0.99 8.15 -24.03
CA GLY A 120 2.02 8.72 -24.89
C GLY A 120 1.68 8.61 -26.38
N VAL A 121 1.13 7.49 -26.83
CA VAL A 121 0.64 7.32 -28.21
C VAL A 121 -0.47 8.32 -28.53
N LEU A 122 -1.44 8.51 -27.63
CA LEU A 122 -2.50 9.50 -27.83
C LEU A 122 -1.95 10.93 -27.93
N LEU A 123 -0.94 11.28 -27.13
CA LEU A 123 -0.26 12.58 -27.22
C LEU A 123 0.49 12.74 -28.55
N LEU A 124 1.17 11.70 -29.03
CA LEU A 124 1.86 11.71 -30.33
C LEU A 124 0.88 11.86 -31.50
N LEU A 125 -0.25 11.15 -31.45
CA LEU A 125 -1.33 11.28 -32.43
C LEU A 125 -1.94 12.68 -32.42
N HIS A 126 -2.15 13.26 -31.23
CA HIS A 126 -2.60 14.63 -31.07
C HIS A 126 -1.60 15.64 -31.69
N ALA A 127 -0.30 15.39 -31.50
CA ALA A 127 0.78 16.26 -31.96
C ALA A 127 1.09 16.14 -33.47
N LYS A 128 0.51 15.16 -34.17
CA LYS A 128 0.79 14.92 -35.58
C LYS A 128 0.33 16.11 -36.44
N GLY A 129 1.29 16.75 -37.11
CA GLY A 129 1.03 17.90 -38.00
C GLY A 129 0.97 19.27 -37.31
N GLN A 130 1.29 19.39 -36.02
CA GLN A 130 1.53 20.70 -35.37
C GLN A 130 3.03 20.99 -35.31
N PRO A 131 3.53 22.20 -35.64
CA PRO A 131 4.91 22.54 -35.31
C PRO A 131 5.14 22.37 -33.80
N GLN A 132 6.35 22.00 -33.36
CA GLN A 132 6.72 21.98 -31.94
C GLN A 132 6.68 23.41 -31.38
N ARG A 133 5.48 23.90 -31.08
CA ARG A 133 5.25 25.07 -30.24
C ARG A 133 4.61 24.57 -28.96
N LYS A 134 4.93 25.23 -27.84
CA LYS A 134 4.21 25.04 -26.56
C LYS A 134 2.73 24.98 -26.90
N MET A 135 2.10 23.84 -26.60
CA MET A 135 0.67 23.76 -26.76
C MET A 135 0.11 24.85 -25.85
N ARG A 136 -0.74 25.74 -26.37
CA ARG A 136 -1.67 26.47 -25.50
C ARG A 136 -2.72 25.46 -25.05
N ALA A 137 -2.31 24.42 -24.33
CA ALA A 137 -3.24 23.69 -23.48
C ALA A 137 -3.88 24.77 -22.62
N GLY A 138 -5.21 24.88 -22.70
CA GLY A 138 -5.92 25.91 -21.96
C GLY A 138 -5.58 25.80 -20.48
N ARG A 139 -5.54 26.93 -19.78
CA ARG A 139 -5.53 26.98 -18.30
C ARG A 139 -6.42 25.89 -17.64
N PRO A 140 -7.62 25.53 -18.15
CA PRO A 140 -8.41 24.43 -17.58
C PRO A 140 -7.74 23.04 -17.64
N ALA A 141 -6.98 22.70 -18.68
CA ALA A 141 -6.37 21.36 -18.78
C ALA A 141 -5.32 21.13 -17.69
N PHE A 142 -4.48 22.13 -17.43
CA PHE A 142 -3.52 22.09 -16.31
C PHE A 142 -4.23 22.10 -14.97
N ALA A 143 -5.28 22.94 -14.81
CA ALA A 143 -6.07 22.98 -13.59
C ALA A 143 -6.70 21.62 -13.28
N LEU A 144 -7.19 20.89 -14.28
CA LEU A 144 -7.73 19.54 -14.10
C LEU A 144 -6.63 18.53 -13.76
N ALA A 145 -5.54 18.51 -14.54
CA ALA A 145 -4.45 17.55 -14.37
C ALA A 145 -3.77 17.64 -12.99
N VAL A 146 -3.71 18.84 -12.40
CA VAL A 146 -3.10 19.07 -11.09
C VAL A 146 -4.16 19.13 -9.99
N GLY A 147 -5.21 19.91 -10.18
CA GLY A 147 -6.20 20.22 -9.15
C GLY A 147 -7.03 19.01 -8.74
N VAL A 148 -7.46 18.15 -9.68
CA VAL A 148 -8.31 17.00 -9.33
C VAL A 148 -7.56 15.97 -8.48
N PRO A 149 -6.33 15.51 -8.83
CA PRO A 149 -5.57 14.62 -7.95
C PRO A 149 -5.25 15.25 -6.59
N LEU A 150 -4.90 16.54 -6.54
CA LEU A 150 -4.64 17.22 -5.26
C LEU A 150 -5.88 17.28 -4.36
N LEU A 151 -7.04 17.65 -4.92
CA LEU A 151 -8.32 17.64 -4.19
C LEU A 151 -8.68 16.24 -3.70
N LEU A 152 -8.50 15.23 -4.54
CA LEU A 152 -8.69 13.83 -4.16
C LEU A 152 -7.77 13.44 -3.01
N GLY A 153 -6.47 13.76 -3.10
CA GLY A 153 -5.50 13.45 -2.06
C GLY A 153 -5.84 14.12 -0.72
N MET A 154 -6.24 15.39 -0.74
CA MET A 154 -6.71 16.10 0.45
C MET A 154 -7.96 15.44 1.03
N ALA A 155 -8.95 15.11 0.20
CA ALA A 155 -10.18 14.45 0.65
C ALA A 155 -9.91 13.07 1.28
N LEU A 156 -9.03 12.28 0.66
CA LEU A 156 -8.62 10.96 1.17
C LEU A 156 -7.80 11.06 2.46
N ALA A 157 -7.13 12.18 2.71
CA ALA A 157 -6.31 12.39 3.90
C ALA A 157 -7.13 12.80 5.15
N VAL A 158 -8.34 13.34 5.01
CA VAL A 158 -9.11 13.86 6.15
C VAL A 158 -9.41 12.78 7.20
N GLU A 159 -10.04 11.67 6.82
CA GLU A 159 -10.40 10.61 7.79
C GLU A 159 -9.15 10.00 8.45
N PRO A 160 -8.10 9.60 7.71
CA PRO A 160 -6.90 9.06 8.33
C PRO A 160 -6.23 10.05 9.27
N LEU A 161 -6.13 11.34 8.91
CA LEU A 161 -5.52 12.36 9.78
C LEU A 161 -6.28 12.48 11.10
N VAL A 162 -7.61 12.60 11.06
CA VAL A 162 -8.44 12.67 12.27
C VAL A 162 -8.30 11.39 13.09
N ARG A 163 -8.39 10.23 12.43
CA ARG A 163 -8.29 8.91 13.07
C ARG A 163 -6.97 8.76 13.80
N ILE A 164 -5.88 9.17 13.18
CA ILE A 164 -4.54 9.03 13.72
C ILE A 164 -4.25 10.06 14.80
N ALA A 165 -4.70 11.30 14.64
CA ALA A 165 -4.60 12.33 15.68
C ALA A 165 -5.33 11.93 16.97
N GLY A 166 -6.37 11.09 16.86
CA GLY A 166 -7.11 10.54 18.00
C GLY A 166 -6.60 9.21 18.55
N ARG A 167 -5.46 8.67 18.09
CA ARG A 167 -4.95 7.38 18.58
C ARG A 167 -4.60 7.45 20.06
N VAL A 168 -4.90 6.37 20.78
CA VAL A 168 -4.52 6.19 22.17
C VAL A 168 -3.17 5.48 22.26
N ASP A 169 -2.21 6.16 22.87
CA ASP A 169 -0.92 5.61 23.29
C ASP A 169 -0.74 5.88 24.78
N ASP A 170 -0.79 4.84 25.61
CA ASP A 170 -0.55 4.94 27.05
C ASP A 170 0.95 4.91 27.40
N GLY A 171 1.84 4.74 26.41
CA GLY A 171 3.28 4.66 26.61
C GLY A 171 3.78 3.36 27.26
N ASP A 172 2.88 2.47 27.67
CA ASP A 172 3.24 1.21 28.29
C ASP A 172 3.52 0.15 27.22
N ARG A 173 4.71 -0.45 27.33
CA ARG A 173 5.22 -1.48 26.43
C ARG A 173 5.49 -2.79 27.18
N GLY A 174 5.01 -2.91 28.42
CA GLY A 174 5.09 -4.11 29.23
C GLY A 174 4.13 -5.22 28.79
N MET A 175 4.08 -6.28 29.58
CA MET A 175 3.07 -7.33 29.40
C MET A 175 1.67 -6.74 29.61
N ARG A 176 0.73 -7.09 28.75
CA ARG A 176 -0.63 -6.53 28.78
C ARG A 176 -1.66 -7.63 28.86
N LEU A 177 -2.45 -7.62 29.92
CA LEU A 177 -3.66 -8.45 30.00
C LEU A 177 -4.73 -7.80 29.13
N ILE A 178 -5.15 -8.48 28.06
CA ILE A 178 -6.28 -8.06 27.23
C ILE A 178 -7.45 -8.98 27.55
N SER A 179 -8.52 -8.38 28.08
CA SER A 179 -9.76 -9.06 28.44
C SER A 179 -10.94 -8.41 27.71
N GLY A 180 -11.82 -9.24 27.14
CA GLY A 180 -13.03 -8.79 26.46
C GLY A 180 -13.30 -9.57 25.18
N ASN A 181 -14.50 -9.42 24.62
CA ASN A 181 -14.88 -10.08 23.36
C ASN A 181 -14.64 -11.61 23.34
N GLY A 182 -14.77 -12.26 24.51
CA GLY A 182 -14.55 -13.69 24.69
C GLY A 182 -13.08 -14.15 24.69
N VAL A 183 -12.12 -13.24 24.86
CA VAL A 183 -10.71 -13.59 25.09
C VAL A 183 -10.22 -13.03 26.43
N LEU A 184 -9.31 -13.77 27.07
CA LEU A 184 -8.54 -13.36 28.23
C LEU A 184 -7.11 -13.87 28.02
N LEU A 185 -6.23 -12.98 27.55
CA LEU A 185 -4.87 -13.34 27.15
C LEU A 185 -3.88 -12.35 27.74
N LEU A 186 -2.77 -12.87 28.27
CA LEU A 186 -1.60 -12.07 28.57
C LEU A 186 -0.76 -11.96 27.31
N TRP A 187 -0.57 -10.74 26.83
CA TRP A 187 0.27 -10.41 25.68
C TRP A 187 1.66 -10.01 26.14
N ALA A 188 2.69 -10.57 25.51
CA ALA A 188 4.08 -10.33 25.85
C ALA A 188 4.44 -8.84 25.78
N ALA A 189 5.48 -8.43 26.52
CA ALA A 189 6.03 -7.09 26.42
C ALA A 189 6.56 -6.81 25.01
N GLN A 190 6.96 -5.56 24.78
CA GLN A 190 7.75 -5.21 23.62
C GLN A 190 9.05 -6.03 23.62
N GLY A 191 9.37 -6.59 22.46
CA GLY A 191 10.51 -7.44 22.24
C GLY A 191 10.85 -7.52 20.74
N PRO A 192 11.63 -8.51 20.30
CA PRO A 192 12.16 -8.56 18.94
C PRO A 192 11.09 -8.60 17.82
N GLY A 193 9.83 -8.91 18.14
CA GLY A 193 8.72 -8.88 17.19
C GLY A 193 8.13 -7.50 16.89
N TRP A 194 8.52 -6.46 17.63
CA TRP A 194 8.03 -5.08 17.49
C TRP A 194 8.97 -4.20 16.66
N GLU A 195 10.26 -4.51 16.69
CA GLU A 195 11.28 -3.83 15.90
C GLU A 195 11.41 -4.56 14.56
N THR A 196 11.07 -3.89 13.46
CA THR A 196 11.28 -4.46 12.14
C THR A 196 12.16 -3.55 11.30
N THR A 197 13.19 -4.17 10.70
CA THR A 197 14.13 -3.55 9.77
C THR A 197 13.58 -3.62 8.34
N THR A 198 14.44 -3.46 7.32
CA THR A 198 14.09 -3.69 5.91
C THR A 198 13.50 -5.09 5.64
N ARG A 199 13.72 -6.08 6.52
CA ARG A 199 13.11 -7.41 6.48
C ARG A 199 12.50 -7.73 7.86
N GLY A 200 11.20 -7.97 7.89
CA GLY A 200 10.52 -8.52 9.08
C GLY A 200 10.66 -10.04 9.17
N PRO A 201 10.30 -10.64 10.32
CA PRO A 201 10.38 -12.07 10.53
C PRO A 201 9.47 -12.86 9.58
N THR A 202 9.96 -14.02 9.17
CA THR A 202 9.16 -15.10 8.61
C THR A 202 8.24 -15.70 9.67
N TRP A 203 7.26 -16.49 9.25
CA TRP A 203 6.36 -17.16 10.19
C TRP A 203 7.10 -18.15 11.10
N PHE A 204 8.09 -18.86 10.56
CA PHE A 204 8.91 -19.80 11.33
C PHE A 204 9.77 -19.10 12.39
N GLU A 205 10.39 -17.97 12.04
CA GLU A 205 11.16 -17.15 12.98
C GLU A 205 10.26 -16.57 14.09
N ALA A 206 9.05 -16.12 13.73
CA ALA A 206 8.07 -15.61 14.70
C ALA A 206 7.60 -16.72 15.67
N ARG A 207 7.31 -17.92 15.16
CA ARG A 207 6.93 -19.07 15.98
C ARG A 207 8.07 -19.50 16.90
N PHE A 208 9.27 -19.65 16.35
CA PHE A 208 10.48 -19.97 17.11
C PHE A 208 10.68 -18.96 18.25
N ALA A 209 10.60 -17.67 17.94
CA ALA A 209 10.78 -16.63 18.94
C ALA A 209 9.77 -16.73 20.09
N CYS A 210 8.49 -16.99 19.81
CA CYS A 210 7.52 -17.18 20.89
C CYS A 210 7.81 -18.42 21.74
N GLU A 211 8.24 -19.53 21.14
CA GLU A 211 8.57 -20.76 21.89
C GLU A 211 9.80 -20.59 22.82
N HIS A 212 10.67 -19.61 22.53
CA HIS A 212 11.92 -19.34 23.28
C HIS A 212 11.84 -18.08 24.15
N LEU A 213 10.71 -17.39 24.18
CA LEU A 213 10.58 -16.13 24.93
C LEU A 213 10.58 -16.38 26.44
N ASP A 214 11.37 -15.60 27.19
CA ASP A 214 11.45 -15.64 28.66
C ASP A 214 10.11 -15.34 29.34
N ALA A 215 10.00 -15.58 30.65
CA ALA A 215 8.74 -15.43 31.39
C ALA A 215 8.22 -13.97 31.39
N GLU A 216 9.13 -13.01 31.27
CA GLU A 216 8.88 -11.56 31.23
C GLU A 216 8.45 -11.07 29.84
N GLY A 217 8.62 -11.89 28.81
CA GLY A 217 8.25 -11.58 27.44
C GLY A 217 9.22 -10.64 26.71
N ARG A 218 10.50 -10.56 27.11
CA ARG A 218 11.46 -9.53 26.67
C ARG A 218 12.67 -10.09 25.92
N ALA A 219 13.22 -11.23 26.34
CA ALA A 219 14.40 -11.83 25.73
C ALA A 219 14.17 -13.27 25.29
N LEU A 220 14.97 -13.71 24.31
CA LEU A 220 14.95 -15.10 23.83
C LEU A 220 15.97 -15.92 24.64
N SER A 221 15.51 -17.07 25.11
CA SER A 221 16.34 -18.13 25.72
C SER A 221 17.00 -19.00 24.64
N GLU A 222 18.11 -19.64 24.99
CA GLU A 222 18.76 -20.65 24.15
C GLU A 222 17.92 -21.92 24.01
N HIS A 223 17.06 -22.20 24.99
CA HIS A 223 16.22 -23.40 25.03
C HIS A 223 14.74 -23.03 24.94
N PRO A 224 13.90 -23.86 24.29
CA PRO A 224 12.47 -23.62 24.22
C PRO A 224 11.87 -23.70 25.62
N LEU A 225 11.16 -22.64 26.02
CA LEU A 225 10.48 -22.55 27.30
C LEU A 225 8.99 -22.91 27.17
N ALA A 226 8.43 -22.77 25.97
CA ALA A 226 7.01 -23.04 25.67
C ALA A 226 6.01 -22.30 26.58
N ILE A 227 6.42 -21.17 27.16
CA ILE A 227 5.57 -20.29 27.99
C ILE A 227 4.66 -19.45 27.10
N TRP A 228 5.19 -18.98 25.96
CA TRP A 228 4.48 -18.14 25.03
C TRP A 228 4.26 -18.86 23.70
N ARG A 229 3.21 -18.44 23.00
CA ARG A 229 2.90 -18.89 21.64
C ARG A 229 2.46 -17.73 20.77
N LEU A 230 2.44 -17.95 19.46
CA LEU A 230 1.70 -17.04 18.58
C LEU A 230 0.20 -17.10 18.92
N PRO A 231 -0.52 -15.97 18.85
CA PRO A 231 -1.98 -15.97 18.95
C PRO A 231 -2.58 -16.64 17.71
N THR A 232 -3.74 -17.26 17.84
CA THR A 232 -4.56 -17.62 16.69
C THR A 232 -5.09 -16.34 16.01
N ALA A 233 -5.52 -16.45 14.75
CA ALA A 233 -6.13 -15.33 14.05
C ALA A 233 -7.42 -14.85 14.75
N GLU A 234 -8.22 -15.76 15.30
CA GLU A 234 -9.42 -15.41 16.07
C GLU A 234 -9.08 -14.63 17.34
N GLU A 235 -8.08 -15.08 18.11
CA GLU A 235 -7.62 -14.40 19.33
C GLU A 235 -7.07 -12.99 19.03
N ALA A 236 -6.24 -12.86 17.99
CA ALA A 236 -5.68 -11.58 17.57
C ALA A 236 -6.79 -10.62 17.11
N VAL A 237 -7.75 -11.09 16.31
CA VAL A 237 -8.89 -10.28 15.87
C VAL A 237 -9.74 -9.84 17.06
N ARG A 238 -10.06 -10.75 17.98
CA ARG A 238 -10.90 -10.43 19.14
C ARG A 238 -10.25 -9.45 20.10
N SER A 239 -8.92 -9.40 20.12
CA SER A 239 -8.11 -8.50 20.94
C SER A 239 -7.94 -7.10 20.35
N LEU A 240 -8.44 -6.83 19.14
CA LEU A 240 -8.35 -5.51 18.52
C LEU A 240 -9.16 -4.48 19.30
N VAL A 241 -8.62 -3.26 19.40
CA VAL A 241 -9.17 -2.17 20.24
C VAL A 241 -9.37 -0.88 19.45
N ARG A 242 -10.20 -0.01 20.02
CA ARG A 242 -10.35 1.39 19.63
C ARG A 242 -10.68 2.22 20.89
N HIS A 243 -9.92 3.27 21.12
CA HIS A 243 -10.01 4.17 22.28
C HIS A 243 -10.06 3.43 23.62
N GLY A 244 -9.17 2.45 23.81
CA GLY A 244 -9.06 1.66 25.04
C GLY A 244 -10.17 0.60 25.25
N ALA A 245 -11.14 0.48 24.34
CA ALA A 245 -12.19 -0.52 24.40
C ALA A 245 -12.03 -1.56 23.28
N HIS A 246 -12.49 -2.80 23.52
CA HIS A 246 -12.50 -3.82 22.48
C HIS A 246 -13.38 -3.39 21.28
N ALA A 247 -12.88 -3.59 20.07
CA ALA A 247 -13.55 -3.21 18.83
C ALA A 247 -14.75 -4.13 18.50
N GLY A 248 -14.90 -5.25 19.23
CA GLY A 248 -15.97 -6.23 19.02
C GLY A 248 -15.84 -6.94 17.68
N CYS A 249 -14.61 -7.29 17.31
CA CYS A 249 -14.33 -7.95 16.04
C CYS A 249 -14.54 -9.46 16.11
N THR A 250 -15.09 -10.04 15.05
CA THR A 250 -15.26 -11.47 14.84
C THR A 250 -14.72 -11.86 13.46
N TRP A 251 -14.07 -13.01 13.36
CA TRP A 251 -13.53 -13.52 12.10
C TRP A 251 -14.26 -14.79 11.64
N ALA A 252 -14.49 -14.90 10.34
CA ALA A 252 -15.28 -15.98 9.75
C ALA A 252 -14.42 -17.19 9.31
N GLY A 253 -13.18 -17.30 9.79
CA GLY A 253 -12.26 -18.38 9.43
C GLY A 253 -11.66 -18.30 8.02
N ARG A 254 -11.78 -17.17 7.31
CA ARG A 254 -11.27 -17.01 5.94
C ARG A 254 -10.60 -15.65 5.71
N ALA A 255 -9.68 -15.59 4.75
CA ALA A 255 -9.06 -14.33 4.37
C ALA A 255 -10.10 -13.25 4.03
N GLY A 256 -9.87 -12.03 4.50
CA GLY A 256 -10.76 -10.90 4.32
C GLY A 256 -10.82 -10.00 5.56
N ARG A 257 -11.77 -9.07 5.55
CA ARG A 257 -11.98 -8.15 6.67
C ARG A 257 -12.83 -8.80 7.74
N ALA A 258 -12.39 -8.73 9.00
CA ALA A 258 -13.19 -9.10 10.15
C ALA A 258 -14.41 -8.19 10.28
N SER A 259 -15.51 -8.72 10.79
CA SER A 259 -16.69 -7.94 11.13
C SER A 259 -16.46 -7.32 12.51
N CYS A 260 -16.45 -5.99 12.61
CA CYS A 260 -16.20 -5.28 13.85
C CYS A 260 -17.33 -4.29 14.11
N ARG A 261 -17.74 -4.13 15.38
CA ARG A 261 -18.70 -3.09 15.79
C ARG A 261 -18.14 -1.69 15.56
N VAL A 262 -16.85 -1.50 15.85
CA VAL A 262 -16.12 -0.25 15.59
C VAL A 262 -14.85 -0.61 14.82
N ARG A 263 -14.42 0.24 13.89
CA ARG A 263 -13.15 0.03 13.18
C ARG A 263 -11.99 0.10 14.19
N PRO A 264 -11.21 -0.99 14.37
CA PRO A 264 -10.05 -0.96 15.23
C PRO A 264 -8.93 -0.10 14.62
N ASP A 265 -8.01 0.34 15.46
CA ASP A 265 -6.85 1.10 15.02
C ASP A 265 -5.58 0.62 15.73
N LYS A 266 -4.44 1.15 15.27
CA LYS A 266 -3.11 0.88 15.80
C LYS A 266 -2.91 1.62 17.12
N GLU A 267 -3.50 1.08 18.18
CA GLU A 267 -3.56 1.66 19.52
C GLU A 267 -3.09 0.67 20.59
N THR A 268 -2.64 1.23 21.71
CA THR A 268 -2.40 0.47 22.93
C THR A 268 -3.72 -0.11 23.47
N PRO A 269 -3.73 -1.28 24.13
CA PRO A 269 -2.56 -2.05 24.58
C PRO A 269 -1.94 -2.98 23.55
N LEU A 270 -2.60 -3.25 22.41
CA LEU A 270 -2.19 -4.33 21.51
C LEU A 270 -1.04 -3.92 20.59
N TRP A 271 -1.08 -2.69 20.07
CA TRP A 271 -0.13 -2.16 19.10
C TRP A 271 0.70 -1.03 19.69
N ASP A 272 1.94 -0.87 19.22
CA ASP A 272 2.66 0.40 19.31
C ASP A 272 2.16 1.34 18.21
N PRO A 273 1.58 2.50 18.52
CA PRO A 273 1.21 3.49 17.50
C PRO A 273 2.40 4.05 16.73
N THR A 274 3.60 3.99 17.30
CA THR A 274 4.83 4.61 16.78
C THR A 274 5.78 3.64 16.07
N ALA A 275 5.60 2.32 16.23
CA ALA A 275 6.46 1.32 15.59
C ALA A 275 6.16 1.16 14.09
N PRO A 276 7.07 0.56 13.30
CA PRO A 276 6.80 0.16 11.91
C PRO A 276 5.71 -0.89 11.75
N VAL A 277 5.56 -1.77 12.74
CA VAL A 277 4.73 -2.97 12.61
C VAL A 277 3.24 -2.62 12.50
N VAL A 278 2.59 -3.10 11.44
CA VAL A 278 1.15 -2.94 11.18
C VAL A 278 0.43 -4.27 10.96
N TYR A 279 1.21 -5.36 10.91
CA TYR A 279 0.75 -6.72 10.74
C TYR A 279 1.37 -7.63 11.80
N TYR A 280 0.58 -8.50 12.42
CA TYR A 280 1.09 -9.57 13.27
C TYR A 280 0.84 -10.93 12.66
N TRP A 281 1.89 -11.76 12.61
CA TRP A 281 1.75 -13.18 12.36
C TRP A 281 0.86 -13.85 13.40
N THR A 282 0.17 -14.91 12.97
CA THR A 282 -0.67 -15.74 13.84
C THR A 282 -0.27 -17.21 13.72
N ALA A 283 -0.65 -18.01 14.71
CA ALA A 283 -0.48 -19.46 14.69
C ALA A 283 -1.40 -20.15 13.66
N THR A 284 -2.44 -19.48 13.17
CA THR A 284 -3.41 -20.08 12.26
C THR A 284 -2.83 -20.20 10.85
N GLU A 285 -2.63 -21.43 10.41
CA GLU A 285 -2.21 -21.72 9.04
C GLU A 285 -3.37 -21.55 8.06
N ALA A 286 -3.09 -21.00 6.88
CA ALA A 286 -4.07 -20.95 5.79
C ALA A 286 -3.98 -22.22 4.94
N ASP A 287 -2.77 -22.73 4.75
CA ASP A 287 -2.44 -23.98 4.08
C ASP A 287 -1.01 -24.42 4.46
N ALA A 288 -0.46 -25.43 3.78
CA ALA A 288 0.87 -25.95 4.05
C ALA A 288 1.99 -24.90 3.89
N SER A 289 1.87 -23.97 2.94
CA SER A 289 2.90 -22.98 2.60
C SER A 289 2.62 -21.58 3.15
N SER A 290 1.41 -21.32 3.64
CA SER A 290 0.93 -19.99 4.03
C SER A 290 0.31 -19.96 5.43
N ALA A 291 0.47 -18.83 6.12
CA ALA A 291 -0.17 -18.58 7.41
C ALA A 291 -0.93 -17.26 7.41
N PHE A 292 -1.89 -17.12 8.31
CA PHE A 292 -2.63 -15.88 8.47
C PHE A 292 -1.83 -14.85 9.26
N TYR A 293 -1.97 -13.59 8.86
CA TYR A 293 -1.59 -12.42 9.65
C TYR A 293 -2.78 -11.50 9.82
N VAL A 294 -2.77 -10.72 10.91
CA VAL A 294 -3.82 -9.76 11.25
C VAL A 294 -3.26 -8.35 11.15
N THR A 295 -4.00 -7.47 10.47
CA THR A 295 -3.69 -6.03 10.41
C THR A 295 -4.31 -5.31 11.59
N TYR A 296 -3.72 -4.19 12.03
CA TYR A 296 -4.31 -3.35 13.09
C TYR A 296 -5.74 -2.87 12.78
N SER A 297 -6.11 -2.82 11.49
CA SER A 297 -7.40 -2.34 11.01
C SER A 297 -8.48 -3.43 10.87
N GLY A 298 -8.18 -4.67 11.30
CA GLY A 298 -9.11 -5.80 11.29
C GLY A 298 -9.12 -6.63 10.00
N GLY A 299 -8.20 -6.39 9.06
CA GLY A 299 -7.94 -7.32 7.96
C GLY A 299 -7.23 -8.60 8.43
N VAL A 300 -7.60 -9.75 7.88
CA VAL A 300 -6.95 -11.06 8.07
C VAL A 300 -6.59 -11.61 6.70
N TYR A 301 -5.32 -11.84 6.43
CA TYR A 301 -4.86 -12.28 5.10
C TYR A 301 -3.81 -13.37 5.23
N ALA A 302 -3.69 -14.19 4.19
CA ALA A 302 -2.67 -15.22 4.11
C ALA A 302 -1.40 -14.68 3.44
N ALA A 303 -0.25 -15.17 3.89
CA ALA A 303 1.02 -14.95 3.21
C ALA A 303 1.92 -16.18 3.35
N GLU A 304 2.84 -16.35 2.39
CA GLU A 304 3.85 -17.41 2.41
C GLU A 304 4.65 -17.37 3.71
N LYS A 305 4.80 -18.53 4.37
CA LYS A 305 5.47 -18.66 5.68
C LYS A 305 6.94 -18.22 5.63
N HIS A 306 7.59 -18.31 4.48
CA HIS A 306 8.99 -17.89 4.26
C HIS A 306 9.15 -16.41 3.90
N SER A 307 8.05 -15.67 3.71
CA SER A 307 8.11 -14.24 3.38
C SER A 307 8.33 -13.40 4.65
N GLY A 308 9.25 -12.44 4.57
CA GLY A 308 9.51 -11.47 5.64
C GLY A 308 9.26 -10.06 5.13
N LEU A 309 8.15 -9.44 5.57
CA LEU A 309 7.80 -8.07 5.20
C LEU A 309 8.23 -7.11 6.32
N GLY A 310 8.96 -6.05 6.00
CA GLY A 310 9.50 -5.09 6.98
C GLY A 310 8.44 -4.39 7.86
N SER A 311 7.17 -4.47 7.53
CA SER A 311 6.05 -3.93 8.32
C SER A 311 5.24 -5.02 9.06
N ARG A 312 5.68 -6.29 8.96
CA ARG A 312 5.07 -7.43 9.63
C ARG A 312 5.99 -7.96 10.74
N GLY A 313 5.44 -8.04 11.95
CA GLY A 313 6.10 -8.57 13.12
C GLY A 313 5.29 -9.70 13.77
N TYR A 314 5.49 -9.86 15.07
CA TYR A 314 4.70 -10.78 15.90
C TYR A 314 4.62 -10.24 17.33
N ARG A 315 3.62 -10.72 18.06
CA ARG A 315 3.52 -10.56 19.51
C ARG A 315 2.96 -11.83 20.10
N CYS A 316 3.61 -12.35 21.11
CA CYS A 316 3.27 -13.64 21.68
C CYS A 316 2.21 -13.49 22.77
N VAL A 317 1.46 -14.55 23.00
CA VAL A 317 0.41 -14.64 24.01
C VAL A 317 0.56 -15.88 24.87
N ARG A 318 0.01 -15.82 26.08
CA ARG A 318 -0.24 -16.96 26.95
C ARG A 318 -1.51 -16.76 27.76
N GLU A 319 -1.98 -17.86 28.35
CA GLU A 319 -3.02 -17.78 29.36
C GLU A 319 -2.46 -17.12 30.63
N PRO A 320 -3.26 -16.32 31.38
CA PRO A 320 -2.80 -15.57 32.54
C PRO A 320 -2.15 -16.42 33.64
#